data_AF-A0A7X3MHW9-F1
#
_entry.id   AF-A0A7X3MHW9-F1
#
_cell.length_a   1.000
_cell.length_b   1.000
_cell.length_c   1.000
_cell.angle_alpha   90.00
_cell.angle_beta   90.00
_cell.angle_gamma   90.00
#
_symmetry.space_group_name_H-M   'P 1'
#
loop_
_entity.id
_entity.type
_entity.pdbx_description
1 polymer ?
#
loop_
_entity_poly.entity_id
_entity_poly.type
_entity_poly.pdbx_seq_one_letter_code
_entity_poly.pdbx_strand_id
1 'polypeptide(L)' 'MNIKEMRKDKGLTQKQLAEQIGVNIRWVQKLEAGDTKLENITFLNAIKLIRALTPYDDEKQLAREMYIILKRTLQEND' A
#
# COMPACT_ATOMS: atom_id res chain seq x y z
N MET A 1 -4.66 -0.15 -7.69
CA MET A 1 -4.16 -1.24 -6.84
C MET A 1 -5.31 -1.72 -5.97
N ASN A 2 -5.76 -2.98 -6.11
CA ASN A 2 -6.78 -3.54 -5.22
C ASN A 2 -6.10 -4.20 -4.02
N ILE A 3 -6.07 -3.49 -2.89
CA ILE A 3 -5.36 -3.93 -1.67
C ILE A 3 -5.89 -5.27 -1.16
N LYS A 4 -7.20 -5.49 -1.26
CA LYS A 4 -7.87 -6.71 -0.76
C LYS A 4 -7.48 -7.94 -1.56
N GLU A 5 -7.40 -7.81 -2.88
CA GLU A 5 -6.97 -8.91 -3.77
C GLU A 5 -5.51 -9.26 -3.51
N MET A 6 -4.61 -8.27 -3.53
CA MET A 6 -3.19 -8.50 -3.28
C MET A 6 -2.89 -9.12 -1.91
N ARG A 7 -3.63 -8.70 -0.88
CA ARG A 7 -3.53 -9.31 0.46
C ARG A 7 -3.93 -10.78 0.44
N LYS A 8 -5.01 -11.12 -0.26
CA LYS A 8 -5.49 -12.50 -0.39
C LYS A 8 -4.52 -13.36 -1.19
N ASP A 9 -3.92 -12.82 -2.25
CA ASP A 9 -2.91 -13.53 -3.05
C ASP A 9 -1.66 -13.86 -2.21
N LYS A 10 -1.34 -13.03 -1.23
CA LYS A 10 -0.30 -13.29 -0.21
C LYS A 10 -0.75 -14.21 0.93
N GLY A 11 -2.01 -14.66 0.96
CA GLY A 11 -2.54 -15.52 2.02
C GLY A 11 -2.71 -14.84 3.38
N LEU A 12 -2.71 -13.51 3.43
CA LEU A 12 -2.77 -12.73 4.67
C LEU A 12 -4.21 -12.45 5.08
N THR A 13 -4.51 -12.50 6.38
CA THR A 13 -5.72 -11.89 6.97
C THR A 13 -5.55 -10.37 7.11
N GLN A 14 -6.65 -9.62 7.27
CA GLN A 14 -6.58 -8.17 7.54
C GLN A 14 -5.78 -7.86 8.81
N LYS A 15 -5.89 -8.73 9.83
CA LYS A 15 -5.13 -8.62 11.08
C LYS A 15 -3.62 -8.79 10.84
N GLN A 16 -3.22 -9.83 10.11
CA GLN A 16 -1.81 -10.07 9.80
C GLN A 16 -1.19 -8.94 8.97
N LEU A 17 -1.92 -8.40 7.98
CA LEU A 17 -1.44 -7.24 7.23
C LEU A 17 -1.23 -6.03 8.16
N ALA A 18 -2.21 -5.76 9.03
CA ALA A 18 -2.14 -4.65 9.97
C ALA A 18 -0.95 -4.78 10.94
N GLU A 19 -0.72 -5.97 11.48
CA GLU A 19 0.42 -6.30 12.34
C GLU A 19 1.75 -6.13 11.59
N GLN A 20 1.85 -6.65 10.37
CA GLN A 20 3.05 -6.58 9.53
C GLN A 20 3.47 -5.14 9.19
N ILE A 21 2.50 -4.25 8.95
CA ILE A 21 2.79 -2.85 8.62
C ILE A 21 2.73 -1.92 9.85
N GLY A 22 2.36 -2.43 11.02
CA GLY A 22 2.30 -1.69 12.27
C GLY A 22 1.20 -0.61 12.28
N VAL A 23 -0.01 -0.96 11.84
CA VAL A 23 -1.19 -0.09 11.87
C VAL A 23 -2.36 -0.75 12.61
N ASN A 24 -3.38 0.03 12.95
CA ASN A 24 -4.62 -0.50 13.50
C ASN A 24 -5.39 -1.30 12.43
N ILE A 25 -5.97 -2.46 12.80
CA ILE A 25 -6.79 -3.27 11.89
C ILE A 25 -7.95 -2.49 11.22
N ARG A 26 -8.55 -1.51 11.93
CA ARG A 26 -9.61 -0.65 11.35
C ARG A 26 -9.10 0.17 10.18
N TRP A 27 -7.82 0.53 10.17
CA TRP A 27 -7.21 1.24 9.06
C TRP A 27 -7.19 0.38 7.80
N VAL A 28 -6.78 -0.89 7.92
CA VAL A 28 -6.82 -1.86 6.80
C VAL A 28 -8.25 -2.09 6.31
N GLN A 29 -9.21 -2.21 7.23
CA GLN A 29 -10.62 -2.38 6.87
C GLN A 29 -11.17 -1.19 6.06
N LYS A 30 -10.93 0.04 6.54
CA LYS A 30 -11.34 1.27 5.84
C LYS A 30 -10.65 1.44 4.49
N LEU A 31 -9.37 1.08 4.41
CA LEU A 31 -8.62 1.10 3.17
C LEU A 31 -9.21 0.11 2.14
N GLU A 32 -9.52 -1.11 2.54
CA GLU A 32 -10.12 -2.12 1.65
C GLU A 32 -11.59 -1.83 1.30
N ALA A 33 -12.31 -1.08 2.15
CA ALA A 33 -13.66 -0.62 1.89
C ALA A 33 -13.72 0.63 0.98
N GLY A 34 -12.60 1.33 0.78
CA GLY A 34 -12.53 2.57 0.01
C GLY A 34 -12.79 3.84 0.84
N ASP A 35 -13.09 3.72 2.14
CA ASP A 35 -13.26 4.85 3.06
C ASP A 35 -11.96 5.65 3.24
N THR A 36 -10.82 4.98 3.14
CA THR A 36 -9.50 5.61 3.08
C THR A 36 -8.95 5.48 1.68
N LYS A 37 -8.78 6.62 1.00
CA LYS A 37 -8.19 6.65 -0.34
C LYS A 37 -6.67 6.53 -0.28
N LEU A 38 -6.09 5.80 -1.24
CA LEU A 38 -4.63 5.64 -1.35
C LEU A 38 -3.92 6.98 -1.58
N GLU A 39 -4.55 7.95 -2.27
CA GLU A 39 -3.97 9.30 -2.42
C GLU A 39 -3.83 10.06 -1.10
N ASN A 40 -4.55 9.64 -0.04
CA ASN A 40 -4.64 10.35 1.23
C ASN A 40 -3.89 9.66 2.39
N ILE A 41 -3.18 8.56 2.13
CA ILE A 41 -2.38 7.90 3.17
C ILE A 41 -1.00 8.53 3.27
N THR A 42 -0.39 8.46 4.45
CA THR A 42 0.99 8.94 4.63
C THR A 42 1.95 8.13 3.76
N PHE A 43 2.99 8.79 3.28
CA PHE A 43 4.03 8.17 2.46
C PHE A 43 4.64 6.92 3.13
N LEU A 44 4.86 6.96 4.44
CA LEU A 44 5.37 5.82 5.21
C LEU A 44 4.41 4.61 5.16
N ASN A 45 3.10 4.83 5.26
CA ASN A 45 2.12 3.75 5.17
C ASN A 45 2.04 3.18 3.75
N ALA A 46 2.19 4.03 2.73
CA ALA A 46 2.28 3.57 1.35
C ALA A 46 3.48 2.64 1.14
N ILE A 47 4.67 3.02 1.62
CA ILE A 47 5.88 2.17 1.52
C ILE A 47 5.65 0.81 2.19
N LYS A 48 5.13 0.83 3.42
CA LYS A 48 4.90 -0.41 4.18
C LYS A 48 3.91 -1.34 3.47
N LEU A 49 2.84 -0.78 2.89
CA LEU A 49 1.88 -1.54 2.09
C LEU A 49 2.53 -2.16 0.85
N ILE A 50 3.27 -1.38 0.06
CA ILE A 50 3.87 -1.89 -1.17
C ILE A 50 4.86 -3.01 -0.81
N ARG A 51 5.72 -2.82 0.20
CA ARG A 51 6.64 -3.85 0.67
C ARG A 51 5.92 -5.12 1.17
N ALA A 52 4.77 -5.00 1.82
CA ALA A 52 4.02 -6.14 2.34
C ALA A 52 3.27 -6.92 1.24
N LEU A 53 2.77 -6.22 0.22
CA LEU A 53 1.82 -6.78 -0.76
C LEU A 53 2.45 -7.16 -2.10
N THR A 54 3.66 -6.70 -2.39
CA THR A 54 4.33 -7.01 -3.66
C THR A 54 5.37 -8.13 -3.49
N PRO A 55 5.71 -8.86 -4.56
CA PRO A 55 6.80 -9.85 -4.57
C PRO A 55 8.16 -9.20 -4.89
N TYR A 56 8.31 -7.88 -4.68
CA TYR A 56 9.55 -7.19 -5.02
C TYR A 56 10.63 -7.52 -4.00
N ASP A 57 11.43 -8.52 -4.33
CA ASP A 57 12.58 -8.97 -3.53
C ASP A 57 13.83 -8.08 -3.79
N ASP A 58 13.76 -7.17 -4.78
CA ASP A 58 14.78 -6.15 -5.08
C ASP A 58 14.22 -4.74 -4.84
N GLU A 59 14.84 -4.03 -3.88
CA GLU A 59 14.54 -2.64 -3.49
C GLU A 59 14.54 -1.68 -4.69
N LYS A 60 15.29 -1.98 -5.76
CA LYS A 60 15.31 -1.17 -6.98
C LYS A 60 13.96 -1.13 -7.70
N GLN A 61 13.19 -2.22 -7.69
CA GLN A 61 11.91 -2.27 -8.39
C GLN A 61 10.82 -1.54 -7.61
N LEU A 62 10.86 -1.65 -6.28
CA LEU A 62 10.04 -0.87 -5.37
C LEU A 62 10.26 0.64 -5.57
N ALA A 63 11.53 1.07 -5.62
CA ALA A 63 11.90 2.47 -5.82
C ALA A 63 11.44 3.02 -7.19
N ARG A 64 11.49 2.20 -8.26
CA ARG A 64 11.00 2.59 -9.59
C ARG A 64 9.49 2.82 -9.62
N GLU A 65 8.71 1.88 -9.09
CA GLU A 65 7.24 2.01 -8.98
C GLU A 65 6.86 3.24 -8.15
N MET A 66 7.56 3.46 -7.03
CA MET A 66 7.37 4.64 -6.18
C MET A 66 7.66 5.94 -6.92
N TYR A 67 8.76 6.02 -7.69
CA TYR A 67 9.08 7.21 -8.48
C TYR A 67 8.00 7.52 -9.52
N ILE A 68 7.45 6.50 -10.18
CA ILE A 68 6.39 6.68 -11.18
C ILE A 68 5.11 7.20 -10.52
N ILE A 69 4.72 6.64 -9.37
CA ILE A 69 3.53 7.08 -8.63
C ILE A 69 3.70 8.53 -8.16
N LEU A 70 4.82 8.84 -7.50
CA LEU A 70 5.12 10.19 -7.01
C LEU A 70 5.10 11.22 -8.15
N LYS A 71 5.74 10.90 -9.29
CA LYS A 71 5.81 11.79 -10.44
C LYS A 71 4.41 12.08 -11.02
N ARG A 72 3.55 11.06 -11.13
CA ARG A 72 2.16 11.24 -11.58
C ARG A 72 1.36 12.11 -10.61
N THR A 73 1.46 11.84 -9.31
CA THR A 73 0.76 12.64 -8.30
C THR A 73 1.22 14.10 -8.30
N LEU A 74 2.51 14.38 -8.51
CA LEU A 74 3.00 15.76 -8.59
C LEU A 74 2.56 16.45 -9.90
N GLN A 75 2.53 15.74 -11.02
CA GLN A 75 2.12 16.28 -12.33
C GLN A 75 0.60 16.53 -12.45
N GLU A 76 -0.22 15.85 -11.66
CA GLU A 76 -1.68 16.05 -11.64
C GLU A 76 -2.12 17.19 -10.70
N ASN A 77 -1.19 17.78 -9.93
CA ASN A 77 -1.46 18.88 -9.00
C ASN A 77 -0.98 20.26 -9.51
N ASP A 78 -0.48 20.34 -10.74
CA ASP A 78 -0.16 21.58 -11.48
C ASP A 78 -1.21 21.83 -12.58
#